data_AF-A0A967IJE9-F1
#
_entry.id   AF-A0A967IJE9-F1
#
_cell.length_a   1.000
_cell.length_b   1.000
_cell.length_c   1.000
_cell.angle_alpha   90.00
_cell.angle_beta   90.00
_cell.angle_gamma   90.00
#
_symmetry.space_group_name_H-M   'P 1'
#
loop_
_entity.id
_entity.type
_entity.pdbx_description
1 polymer ?
#
loop_
_entity_poly.entity_id
_entity_poly.type
_entity_poly.pdbx_seq_one_letter_code
_entity_poly.pdbx_strand_id
1 'polypeptide(L)' 'GQIQDVAGLAEAVHEVGALLIVVCDPISLGLFRAPGAYGADVVVADGQPLGIPPSFGG' A
#
# COMPACT_ATOMS: atom_id res chain seq x y z
N GLY A 1 -0.57 10.10 8.78
CA GLY A 1 -0.57 10.28 7.32
C GLY A 1 0.62 11.11 6.90
N GLN A 2 1.81 10.53 6.91
CA GLN A 2 2.98 11.11 6.25
C GLN A 2 3.05 10.52 4.85
N ILE A 3 3.43 11.32 3.86
CA ILE A 3 3.67 10.86 2.48
C ILE A 3 5.18 10.81 2.29
N GLN A 4 5.69 9.63 1.96
CA GLN A 4 7.13 9.40 1.77
C GLN A 4 7.37 9.04 0.31
N ASP A 5 8.47 9.55 -0.24
CA ASP A 5 8.99 9.03 -1.49
C ASP A 5 9.61 7.66 -1.21
N VAL A 6 9.19 6.66 -1.98
CA VAL A 6 9.59 5.25 -1.83
C VAL A 6 10.29 4.73 -3.08
N ALA A 7 10.71 5.63 -3.98
CA ALA A 7 11.55 5.26 -5.11
C ALA A 7 12.82 4.54 -4.64
N GLY A 8 13.18 3.42 -5.27
CA GLY A 8 14.35 2.62 -4.90
C GLY A 8 14.11 1.61 -3.77
N LEU A 9 12.96 1.67 -3.09
CA LEU A 9 12.67 0.79 -1.95
C LEU A 9 12.50 -0.67 -2.39
N ALA A 10 11.77 -0.91 -3.48
CA ALA A 10 11.55 -2.26 -3.99
C ALA A 10 12.89 -2.90 -4.41
N GLU A 11 13.74 -2.14 -5.10
CA GLU A 11 15.07 -2.57 -5.51
C GLU A 11 15.92 -2.97 -4.29
N ALA A 12 15.98 -2.13 -3.26
CA ALA A 12 16.74 -2.44 -2.05
C ALA A 12 16.20 -3.67 -1.30
N VAL A 13 14.88 -3.89 -1.30
CA VAL A 13 14.24 -5.06 -0.70
C VAL A 13 14.53 -6.33 -1.51
N HIS A 14 14.44 -6.25 -2.84
CA HIS A 14 14.68 -7.37 -3.74
C HIS A 14 16.16 -7.76 -3.83
N GLU A 15 17.10 -6.81 -3.65
CA GLU A 15 18.55 -7.08 -3.60
C GLU A 15 18.94 -8.07 -2.50
N VAL A 16 18.20 -8.10 -1.39
CA VAL A 16 18.42 -9.04 -0.28
C VAL A 16 17.51 -10.27 -0.36
N GLY A 17 16.77 -10.44 -1.46
CA GLY A 17 15.84 -11.55 -1.69
C GLY A 17 14.59 -11.52 -0.81
N ALA A 18 14.24 -10.35 -0.25
CA ALA A 18 13.03 -10.16 0.53
C ALA A 18 11.82 -9.78 -0.35
N LEU A 19 10.63 -9.76 0.25
CA LEU A 19 9.39 -9.33 -0.40
C LEU A 19 8.94 -7.97 0.13
N LEU A 20 8.46 -7.10 -0.76
CA LEU A 20 7.86 -5.82 -0.42
C LEU A 20 6.34 -5.97 -0.29
N ILE A 21 5.85 -5.95 0.94
CA ILE A 21 4.42 -5.95 1.26
C ILE A 21 4.00 -4.52 1.61
N VAL A 22 2.97 -4.01 0.94
CA VAL A 22 2.44 -2.67 1.18
C VAL A 22 1.02 -2.74 1.70
N VAL A 23 0.77 -2.09 2.84
CA VAL A 23 -0.57 -1.84 3.35
C VAL A 23 -0.96 -0.40 3.01
N CYS A 24 -2.07 -0.21 2.30
CA CYS A 24 -2.51 1.11 1.86
C CYS A 24 -3.98 1.37 2.16
N ASP A 25 -4.31 2.66 2.31
CA ASP A 25 -5.69 3.13 2.27
C ASP A 25 -6.16 3.17 0.80
N PRO A 26 -7.26 2.48 0.43
CA PRO A 26 -7.69 2.39 -0.97
C PRO A 26 -8.23 3.71 -1.53
N ILE A 27 -8.75 4.61 -0.69
CA ILE A 27 -9.22 5.94 -1.13
C ILE A 27 -8.03 6.79 -1.56
N SER A 28 -6.90 6.67 -0.85
CA SER A 28 -5.67 7.40 -1.19
C SER A 28 -5.14 7.06 -2.59
N LEU A 29 -5.42 5.86 -3.09
CA LEU A 29 -4.98 5.42 -4.43
C LEU A 29 -5.74 6.11 -5.58
N GLY A 30 -6.80 6.87 -5.28
CA GLY A 30 -7.39 7.80 -6.25
C GLY A 30 -6.50 9.02 -6.56
N LEU A 31 -5.52 9.32 -5.69
CA LEU A 31 -4.63 10.48 -5.80
C LEU A 31 -3.16 10.10 -5.99
N PHE A 32 -2.72 8.97 -5.44
CA PHE A 32 -1.31 8.56 -5.43
C PHE A 32 -1.02 7.39 -6.37
N ARG A 33 0.26 7.24 -6.77
CA ARG A 33 0.73 6.10 -7.56
C ARG A 33 0.46 4.80 -6.80
N ALA A 34 -0.16 3.83 -7.47
CA ALA A 34 -0.50 2.53 -6.87
C ALA A 34 0.76 1.72 -6.49
N PRO A 35 0.71 0.89 -5.43
CA PRO A 35 1.88 0.14 -4.96
C PRO A 35 2.50 -0.82 -5.97
N GLY A 36 1.68 -1.50 -6.77
CA GLY A 36 2.18 -2.38 -7.83
C GLY A 36 3.02 -1.62 -8.88
N ALA A 37 2.77 -0.31 -9.06
CA ALA A 37 3.55 0.48 -10.01
C ALA A 37 4.97 0.79 -9.50
N TYR A 38 5.23 0.73 -8.19
CA TYR A 38 6.59 0.92 -7.63
C TYR A 38 7.20 -0.37 -7.07
N GLY A 39 6.69 -1.53 -7.47
CA GLY A 39 7.34 -2.82 -7.23
C GLY A 39 6.90 -3.56 -5.97
N ALA A 40 5.74 -3.24 -5.39
CA ALA A 40 5.17 -4.06 -4.33
C ALA A 40 4.80 -5.48 -4.84
N ASP A 41 5.18 -6.51 -4.08
CA ASP A 41 4.87 -7.91 -4.39
C ASP A 41 3.47 -8.30 -3.91
N VAL A 42 3.07 -7.76 -2.75
CA VAL A 42 1.75 -7.98 -2.16
C VAL A 42 1.19 -6.64 -1.68
N VAL A 43 -0.08 -6.41 -1.99
CA VAL A 43 -0.80 -5.19 -1.57
C VAL A 43 -2.01 -5.60 -0.73
N VAL A 44 -2.13 -4.99 0.44
CA VAL A 44 -3.24 -5.19 1.37
C VAL A 44 -3.92 -3.85 1.61
N ALA A 45 -5.23 -3.85 1.71
CA ALA A 45 -6.02 -2.66 2.01
C ALA A 45 -7.22 -3.03 2.88
N ASP A 46 -7.72 -2.06 3.63
CA ASP A 46 -9.01 -2.17 4.31
C ASP A 46 -10.13 -1.80 3.35
N GLY A 47 -11.14 -2.67 3.19
CA GLY A 47 -12.32 -2.41 2.37
C GLY A 47 -13.33 -1.47 3.04
N GLN A 48 -13.21 -1.23 4.35
CA GLN A 48 -14.14 -0.40 5.13
C GLN A 48 -14.42 0.97 4.48
N PRO A 49 -13.40 1.73 4.04
CA PRO A 49 -13.61 3.05 3.44
C PRO A 49 -14.43 3.04 2.14
N LEU A 50 -14.63 1.87 1.51
CA LEU A 50 -15.38 1.71 0.25
C LEU A 50 -16.88 1.55 0.48
N GLY A 51 -17.43 2.29 1.45
CA GLY A 51 -18.86 2.32 1.74
C GLY A 51 -19.37 1.29 2.75
N ILE A 52 -18.47 0.58 3.45
CA ILE A 52 -18.85 -0.35 4.51
C ILE A 52 -18.87 0.43 5.85
N PRO A 53 -19.93 0.28 6.68
CA PRO A 53 -19.99 0.95 7.98
C PRO A 53 -18.85 0.53 8.92
N PRO A 54 -18.38 1.40 9.82
CA PRO A 54 -17.32 1.06 10.77
C PRO A 54 -17.64 -0.05 11.79
N SER A 55 -18.93 -0.35 12.03
CA SER A 55 -19.42 -1.45 12.88
C SER A 55 -18.69 -1.69 14.21
N PHE A 56 -18.15 -0.62 14.83
CA PHE A 56 -17.33 -0.68 16.04
C PHE A 56 -16.09 -1.61 15.95
N GLY A 57 -15.50 -1.74 14.75
CA GLY A 57 -14.28 -2.53 14.50
C GLY A 57 -14.42 -3.63 13.45
N GLY A 58 -15.62 -3.80 12.87
CA GLY A 58 -15.92 -4.77 11.81
C GLY A 58 -17.27 -5.45 12.00
#